data_AF-A0A0L9UJ43-F1
#
_entry.id   AF-A0A0L9UJ43-F1
#
_cell.length_a   1.000
_cell.length_b   1.000
_cell.length_c   1.000
_cell.angle_alpha   90.00
_cell.angle_beta   90.00
_cell.angle_gamma   90.00
#
_symmetry.space_group_name_H-M   'P 1'
#
loop_
_entity.id
_entity.type
_entity.pdbx_description
1 polymer ?
#
loop_
_entity_poly.entity_id
_entity_poly.type
_entity_poly.pdbx_seq_one_letter_code
_entity_poly.pdbx_strand_id
1 'polypeptide(L)'
;MANGRFMVNCGGVGGGPSARDESTHPETLWSGKSWLSNPAMKALSKAFPGQVSWKRMPKENGANFMALTGPLPDLNSWSASVPSPLSQSVKNWRPL
;
A
#
# COMPACT_ATOMS: atom_id res chain seq x y z
N MET A 1 6.27 -14.27 -19.75
CA MET A 1 5.16 -13.28 -19.74
C MET A 1 5.77 -11.89 -19.78
N ALA A 2 5.86 -11.26 -20.96
CA ALA A 2 6.19 -9.84 -21.02
C ALA A 2 4.95 -9.06 -20.54
N ASN A 3 5.11 -8.10 -19.63
CA ASN A 3 4.05 -7.22 -19.08
C ASN A 3 3.17 -7.79 -17.95
N GLY A 4 3.59 -8.84 -17.26
CA GLY A 4 2.95 -9.26 -16.01
C GLY A 4 3.12 -8.23 -14.88
N ARG A 5 2.27 -8.31 -13.84
CA ARG A 5 2.35 -7.46 -12.66
C ARG A 5 2.29 -8.29 -11.39
N PHE A 6 2.94 -7.82 -10.34
CA PHE A 6 2.84 -8.37 -8.99
C PHE A 6 1.94 -7.45 -8.16
N MET A 7 0.93 -8.02 -7.53
CA MET A 7 0.17 -7.37 -6.46
C MET A 7 0.50 -8.09 -5.15
N VAL A 8 1.03 -7.36 -4.17
CA VAL A 8 1.57 -7.95 -2.94
C VAL A 8 0.92 -7.28 -1.74
N ASN A 9 0.40 -8.09 -0.81
CA ASN A 9 0.03 -7.64 0.51
C ASN A 9 1.30 -7.56 1.38
N CYS A 10 1.61 -6.37 1.87
CA CYS A 10 2.76 -6.07 2.71
C CYS A 10 2.27 -5.77 4.13
N GLY A 11 2.57 -6.66 5.08
CA GLY A 11 2.14 -6.53 6.47
C GLY A 11 2.50 -5.17 7.09
N GLY A 12 1.63 -4.60 7.91
CA GLY A 12 1.82 -3.29 8.55
C GLY A 12 3.13 -3.14 9.35
N VAL A 13 3.53 -1.90 9.61
CA VAL A 13 4.70 -1.57 10.43
C VAL A 13 4.24 -1.51 11.90
N GLY A 14 4.08 -2.67 12.55
CA GLY A 14 3.57 -2.72 13.93
C GLY A 14 3.57 -4.09 14.61
N GLY A 15 4.15 -5.12 14.00
CA GLY A 15 4.07 -6.51 14.51
C GLY A 15 5.40 -7.09 15.00
N GLY A 16 6.28 -6.29 15.60
CA GLY A 16 7.51 -6.77 16.26
C GLY A 16 7.39 -6.71 17.79
N PRO A 17 8.23 -7.43 18.56
CA PRO A 17 8.20 -7.45 20.02
C PRO A 17 8.44 -6.08 20.70
N SER A 18 8.71 -5.04 19.91
CA SER A 18 8.80 -3.64 20.33
C SER A 18 7.50 -2.85 20.14
N ALA A 19 6.35 -3.51 19.90
CA ALA A 19 5.03 -2.88 19.92
C ALA A 19 4.65 -2.50 21.37
N ARG A 20 5.39 -1.55 21.94
CA ARG A 20 4.99 -0.86 23.16
C ARG A 20 3.96 0.19 22.78
N ASP A 21 2.74 -0.09 23.22
CA ASP A 21 1.67 0.85 23.55
C ASP A 21 1.51 2.02 22.57
N GLU A 22 0.77 1.77 21.49
CA GLU A 22 0.31 2.79 20.54
C GLU A 22 -0.91 3.55 21.12
N SER A 23 -0.90 3.86 22.42
CA SER A 23 -1.97 4.62 23.09
C SER A 23 -1.81 6.14 22.95
N THR A 24 -0.75 6.63 22.29
CA THR A 24 -0.38 8.04 22.40
C THR A 24 0.16 8.65 21.11
N HIS A 25 -0.43 8.39 19.93
CA HIS A 25 -0.23 9.33 18.82
C HIS A 25 -1.49 9.49 17.97
N PRO A 26 -2.03 10.73 17.83
CA PRO A 26 -3.20 10.97 17.01
C PRO A 26 -2.91 10.61 15.55
N GLU A 27 -3.95 10.18 14.86
CA GLU A 27 -4.12 9.83 13.43
C GLU A 27 -3.54 10.85 12.41
N THR A 28 -2.85 11.88 12.89
CA THR A 28 -2.28 12.98 12.13
C THR A 28 -0.79 12.72 11.98
N LEU A 29 -0.33 12.48 10.75
CA LEU A 29 1.07 12.31 10.33
C LEU A 29 1.64 10.88 10.37
N TRP A 30 0.91 9.88 9.86
CA TRP A 30 1.61 8.91 9.01
C TRP A 30 2.10 9.64 7.76
N SER A 31 3.23 10.35 7.93
CA SER A 31 4.07 10.87 6.86
C SER A 31 4.06 9.86 5.71
N GLY A 32 3.88 10.33 4.48
CA GLY A 32 3.85 9.49 3.26
C GLY A 32 5.08 8.62 3.03
N LYS A 33 5.99 8.54 4.01
CA LYS A 33 7.20 7.75 4.12
C LYS A 33 7.08 6.58 5.13
N SER A 34 5.95 6.35 5.79
CA SER A 34 5.77 5.20 6.70
C SER A 34 5.94 3.84 6.00
N TRP A 35 5.77 3.77 4.69
CA TRP A 35 6.11 2.58 3.90
C TRP A 35 7.63 2.31 3.88
N LEU A 36 8.51 3.30 4.12
CA LEU A 36 9.96 3.12 4.13
C LEU A 36 10.41 2.16 5.22
N SER A 37 9.67 2.00 6.32
CA SER A 37 10.01 1.02 7.35
C SER A 37 9.53 -0.39 6.99
N ASN A 38 8.70 -0.57 5.95
CA ASN A 38 8.25 -1.88 5.51
C ASN A 38 9.30 -2.58 4.61
N PRO A 39 9.82 -3.76 5.00
CA PRO A 39 10.86 -4.44 4.24
C PRO A 39 10.38 -4.98 2.88
N ALA A 40 9.12 -5.41 2.75
CA ALA A 40 8.58 -5.86 1.46
C ALA A 40 8.45 -4.71 0.47
N MET A 41 7.96 -3.55 0.92
CA MET A 41 7.91 -2.32 0.12
C MET A 41 9.31 -1.90 -0.34
N LYS A 42 10.30 -1.94 0.57
CA LYS A 42 11.72 -1.67 0.25
C LYS A 42 12.30 -2.65 -0.78
N ALA A 43 11.95 -3.93 -0.70
CA ALA A 43 12.42 -4.92 -1.66
C ALA A 43 11.81 -4.69 -3.04
N LEU A 44 10.49 -4.43 -3.10
CA LEU A 44 9.78 -4.14 -4.34
C LEU A 44 10.27 -2.85 -5.00
N SER A 45 10.54 -1.79 -4.23
CA SER A 45 11.05 -0.52 -4.78
C SER A 45 12.45 -0.64 -5.38
N LYS A 46 13.30 -1.51 -4.80
CA LYS A 46 14.62 -1.83 -5.35
C LYS A 46 14.54 -2.68 -6.62
N ALA A 47 13.62 -3.66 -6.64
CA ALA A 47 13.45 -4.56 -7.78
C ALA A 47 12.72 -3.90 -8.97
N PHE A 48 11.83 -2.94 -8.71
CA PHE A 48 11.03 -2.23 -9.70
C PHE A 48 11.14 -0.69 -9.53
N PRO A 49 12.32 -0.10 -9.78
CA PRO A 49 12.54 1.33 -9.55
C PRO A 49 11.56 2.21 -10.33
N GLY A 50 10.86 3.11 -9.65
CA GLY A 50 9.85 4.00 -10.25
C GLY A 50 8.59 3.29 -10.78
N GLN A 51 8.46 1.98 -10.55
CA GLN A 51 7.36 1.15 -11.06
C GLN A 51 6.64 0.42 -9.92
N VAL A 52 6.51 1.08 -8.76
CA VAL A 52 5.70 0.58 -7.65
C VAL A 52 4.65 1.62 -7.33
N SER A 53 3.41 1.19 -7.18
CA SER A 53 2.32 1.96 -6.60
C SER A 53 1.86 1.27 -5.32
N TRP A 54 1.27 2.04 -4.41
CA TRP A 54 0.85 1.52 -3.11
C TRP A 54 -0.50 2.08 -2.66
N LYS A 55 -1.16 1.36 -1.75
CA LYS A 55 -2.26 1.89 -0.93
C LYS A 55 -2.16 1.38 0.51
N ARG A 56 -2.62 2.19 1.47
CA ARG A 56 -2.81 1.76 2.86
C ARG A 56 -4.19 1.11 2.99
N MET A 57 -4.27 -0.01 3.70
CA MET A 57 -5.53 -0.61 4.11
C MET A 57 -6.02 0.04 5.41
N PRO A 58 -7.34 0.15 5.64
CA PRO A 58 -7.90 0.62 6.91
C PRO A 58 -7.40 -0.20 8.11
N LYS A 59 -7.48 0.37 9.32
CA LYS A 59 -7.01 -0.29 10.56
C LYS A 59 -7.77 -1.57 10.85
N GLU A 60 -9.06 -1.56 10.57
CA GLU A 60 -9.99 -2.70 10.69
C GLU A 60 -9.55 -3.87 9.78
N ASN A 61 -8.78 -3.55 8.74
CA ASN A 61 -8.22 -4.50 7.78
C ASN A 61 -6.71 -4.71 8.00
N GLY A 62 -6.25 -4.54 9.24
CA GLY A 62 -4.87 -4.82 9.68
C GLY A 62 -3.84 -3.74 9.36
N ALA A 63 -4.28 -2.57 8.88
CA ALA A 63 -3.40 -1.44 8.54
C ALA A 63 -2.23 -1.80 7.59
N ASN A 64 -2.41 -2.83 6.75
CA ASN A 64 -1.41 -3.32 5.79
C ASN A 64 -1.15 -2.30 4.69
N PHE A 65 -0.02 -2.47 4.00
CA PHE A 65 0.25 -1.82 2.73
C PHE A 65 -0.04 -2.82 1.60
N MET A 66 -0.59 -2.34 0.50
CA MET A 66 -0.67 -3.09 -0.75
C MET A 66 0.32 -2.47 -1.72
N ALA A 67 1.09 -3.30 -2.43
CA ALA A 67 1.99 -2.88 -3.48
C ALA A 67 1.53 -3.44 -4.83
N LEU A 68 1.70 -2.65 -5.90
CA LEU A 68 1.42 -3.05 -7.27
C LEU A 68 2.58 -2.63 -8.16
N THR A 69 3.15 -3.56 -8.92
CA THR A 69 4.23 -3.25 -9.86
C THR A 69 3.71 -2.76 -11.22
N GLY A 70 4.58 -2.02 -11.92
CA GLY A 70 4.30 -1.40 -13.22
C GLY A 70 3.72 0.02 -13.12
N PRO A 71 3.36 0.63 -14.26
CA PRO A 71 2.74 1.96 -14.29
C PRO A 71 1.41 1.99 -13.53
N LEU A 72 1.14 3.07 -12.79
CA LEU A 72 -0.15 3.23 -12.09
C LEU A 72 -1.32 3.06 -13.09
N PRO A 73 -2.27 2.14 -12.84
CA PRO A 73 -3.44 1.99 -13.71
C PRO A 73 -4.30 3.26 -13.70
N ASP A 74 -5.10 3.46 -14.75
CA ASP A 74 -6.12 4.50 -14.74
C ASP A 74 -7.15 4.22 -13.63
N LEU A 75 -7.11 5.03 -12.57
CA LEU A 75 -7.90 4.77 -11.37
C LEU A 75 -9.40 4.95 -11.60
N ASN A 76 -9.80 5.79 -12.56
CA ASN A 76 -11.20 6.01 -12.89
C ASN A 76 -11.80 4.80 -13.61
N SER A 77 -11.14 4.33 -14.66
CA SER A 77 -11.54 3.12 -15.40
C SER A 77 -11.51 1.90 -14.49
N TRP A 78 -10.49 1.74 -13.65
CA TRP A 78 -10.43 0.63 -12.70
C TRP A 78 -11.56 0.74 -11.66
N SER A 79 -11.80 1.92 -11.09
CA SER A 79 -12.91 2.15 -10.15
C SER A 79 -14.28 1.85 -10.78
N ALA A 80 -14.48 2.16 -12.07
CA ALA A 80 -15.73 1.90 -12.78
C ALA A 80 -15.94 0.40 -13.11
N SER A 81 -14.86 -0.37 -13.14
CA SER A 81 -14.87 -1.79 -13.55
C SER A 81 -15.11 -2.77 -12.39
N VAL A 82 -15.22 -2.28 -11.15
CA VAL A 82 -15.41 -3.13 -9.96
C VAL A 82 -16.57 -2.61 -9.11
N PRO A 83 -17.30 -3.50 -8.38
CA PRO A 83 -18.42 -3.08 -7.56
C PRO A 83 -17.98 -2.34 -6.29
N SER A 84 -18.92 -1.66 -5.64
CA SER A 84 -18.73 -1.17 -4.26
C SER A 84 -18.52 -2.36 -3.31
N PRO A 85 -17.63 -2.27 -2.29
CA PRO A 85 -16.83 -1.10 -1.90
C PRO A 85 -15.46 -0.99 -2.61
N LEU A 86 -15.11 -1.92 -3.49
CA LEU A 86 -13.81 -1.93 -4.16
C LEU A 86 -13.59 -0.69 -5.02
N SER A 87 -14.63 -0.20 -5.70
CA SER A 87 -14.58 1.00 -6.55
C SER A 87 -14.04 2.22 -5.80
N GLN A 88 -14.48 2.42 -4.56
CA GLN A 88 -14.00 3.51 -3.71
C GLN A 88 -12.54 3.31 -3.28
N SER A 89 -12.17 2.07 -2.92
CA SER A 89 -10.81 1.75 -2.46
C SER A 89 -9.75 1.91 -3.55
N VAL A 90 -10.11 1.67 -4.82
CA VAL A 90 -9.19 1.83 -5.96
C VAL A 90 -8.64 3.27 -6.06
N LYS A 91 -9.43 4.27 -5.69
CA LYS A 91 -9.00 5.68 -5.78
C LYS A 91 -7.90 6.06 -4.79
N ASN A 92 -7.58 5.18 -3.83
CA ASN A 92 -6.55 5.42 -2.81
C ASN A 92 -5.15 4.95 -3.21
N TRP A 93 -4.99 4.32 -4.39
CA TRP A 93 -3.68 3.95 -4.92
C TRP A 93 -2.87 5.20 -5.31
N ARG A 94 -1.57 5.18 -5.00
CA ARG A 94 -0.62 6.28 -5.21
C ARG A 94 0.70 5.73 -5.77
N PRO A 95 1.42 6.47 -6.62
CA PRO A 95 2.78 6.09 -6.95
C PRO A 95 3.65 6.11 -5.68
N LEU A 96 4.65 5.23 -5.63
CA LEU A 96 5.64 5.17 -4.56
C LEU A 96 6.66 6.31 -4.68
#